data_AF-A0A819VSA4-F1
#
_entry.id   AF-A0A819VSA4-F1
#
_cell.length_a   1.000
_cell.length_b   1.000
_cell.length_c   1.000
_cell.angle_alpha   90.00
_cell.angle_beta   90.00
_cell.angle_gamma   90.00
#
_symmetry.space_group_name_H-M   'P 1'
#
loop_
_entity.id
_entity.type
_entity.pdbx_description
1 polymer ?
#
loop_
_entity_poly.entity_id
_entity_poly.type
_entity_poly.pdbx_seq_one_letter_code
_entity_poly.pdbx_strand_id
1 'polypeptide(L)'
;IYNLGTGKGYSVLEMIKALEKASGKTISYKECSRGPGDLASVYQRFCTSGVYTDPTLAAQELGWTAQRNLDEMYEDLWRWQSNNPNGFQ
;
A
#
# COMPACT_ATOMS: atom_id res chain seq x y z
N ILE A 1 -20.82 9.56 -2.45
CA ILE A 1 -19.74 8.67 -2.95
C ILE A 1 -18.46 9.14 -2.27
N TYR A 2 -17.71 8.25 -1.63
CA TYR A 2 -16.53 8.61 -0.83
C TYR A 2 -15.32 7.80 -1.25
N ASN A 3 -14.14 8.44 -1.26
CA ASN A 3 -12.86 7.74 -1.40
C ASN A 3 -12.39 7.31 -0.01
N LEU A 4 -12.01 6.05 0.14
CA LEU A 4 -11.47 5.51 1.39
C LEU A 4 -10.01 5.12 1.16
N GLY A 5 -9.11 5.82 1.83
CA GLY A 5 -7.69 5.50 1.83
C GLY A 5 -6.89 6.50 2.66
N THR A 6 -5.58 6.32 2.72
CA THR A 6 -4.70 7.05 3.64
C THR A 6 -4.28 8.44 3.16
N GLY A 7 -4.55 8.78 1.89
CA GLY A 7 -3.99 9.99 1.27
C GLY A 7 -2.51 9.88 0.91
N LYS A 8 -1.86 8.75 1.19
CA LYS A 8 -0.42 8.54 0.97
C LYS A 8 -0.18 7.47 -0.08
N GLY A 9 0.58 7.84 -1.11
CA GLY A 9 1.03 6.92 -2.15
C GLY A 9 2.38 6.32 -1.77
N TYR A 10 2.52 5.02 -1.93
CA TYR A 10 3.79 4.31 -1.75
C TYR A 10 4.21 3.66 -3.06
N SER A 11 5.50 3.69 -3.35
CA SER A 11 6.10 2.95 -4.46
C SER A 11 6.20 1.46 -4.14
N VAL A 12 6.33 0.63 -5.17
CA VAL A 12 6.58 -0.82 -5.04
C VAL A 12 7.83 -1.09 -4.19
N LEU A 13 8.88 -0.27 -4.33
CA LEU A 13 10.11 -0.43 -3.57
C LEU A 13 9.94 -0.09 -2.08
N GLU A 14 9.14 0.93 -1.73
CA GLU A 14 8.82 1.24 -0.34
C GLU A 14 8.01 0.12 0.33
N MET A 15 7.08 -0.46 -0.43
CA MET A 15 6.30 -1.62 0.00
C MET A 15 7.18 -2.85 0.25
N ILE A 16 8.15 -3.14 -0.63
CA ILE A 16 9.12 -4.23 -0.43
C ILE A 16 9.92 -3.99 0.86
N LYS A 17 10.47 -2.78 1.04
CA LYS A 17 11.25 -2.44 2.25
C LYS A 17 10.45 -2.58 3.53
N ALA A 18 9.17 -2.19 3.53
CA ALA A 18 8.29 -2.36 4.68
C ALA A 18 8.06 -3.84 5.02
N LEU A 19 7.90 -4.71 4.00
CA LEU A 19 7.79 -6.15 4.20
C LEU A 19 9.10 -6.79 4.68
N GLU A 20 10.25 -6.35 4.16
CA GLU A 20 11.57 -6.80 4.64
C GLU A 20 11.76 -6.46 6.11
N LYS A 21 11.40 -5.22 6.50
CA LYS A 21 11.41 -4.75 7.89
C LYS A 21 10.51 -5.61 8.78
N ALA A 22 9.26 -5.84 8.36
CA ALA A 22 8.29 -6.62 9.14
C ALA A 22 8.67 -8.11 9.27
N SER A 23 9.24 -8.70 8.21
CA SER A 23 9.61 -10.12 8.18
C SER A 23 10.99 -10.43 8.75
N GLY A 24 11.87 -9.43 8.84
CA GLY A 24 13.30 -9.62 9.16
C GLY A 24 14.05 -10.39 8.07
N LYS A 25 13.50 -10.49 6.86
CA LYS A 25 14.05 -11.25 5.74
C LYS A 25 14.27 -10.35 4.54
N THR A 26 15.35 -10.59 3.80
CA THR A 26 15.58 -9.96 2.50
C THR A 26 14.65 -10.57 1.46
N ILE A 27 14.01 -9.73 0.65
CA ILE A 27 13.05 -10.13 -0.37
C ILE A 27 13.68 -9.91 -1.74
N SER A 28 13.99 -11.01 -2.41
CA SER A 28 14.48 -10.95 -3.78
C SER A 28 13.35 -10.57 -4.73
N TYR A 29 13.57 -9.54 -5.54
CA TYR A 29 12.69 -9.16 -6.64
C TYR A 29 13.51 -8.95 -7.91
N LYS A 30 12.84 -8.98 -9.06
CA LYS A 30 13.42 -8.69 -10.37
C LYS A 30 12.55 -7.67 -11.07
N GLU A 31 13.17 -6.76 -11.82
CA GLU A 31 12.42 -5.85 -12.67
C GLU A 31 11.78 -6.65 -13.81
N CYS A 32 10.48 -6.43 -14.01
CA CYS A 32 9.73 -7.02 -15.11
C CYS A 32 9.16 -5.92 -15.99
N SER A 33 8.97 -6.22 -17.27
CA SER A 33 8.25 -5.34 -18.19
C SER A 33 6.85 -5.03 -17.66
N ARG A 34 6.40 -3.78 -17.84
CA ARG A 34 5.04 -3.37 -17.45
C ARG A 34 3.99 -4.23 -18.14
N GLY A 35 2.97 -4.64 -17.38
CA GLY A 35 1.82 -5.33 -17.94
C GLY A 35 0.92 -4.37 -18.73
N PRO A 36 0.20 -4.83 -19.75
CA PRO A 36 -0.83 -4.01 -20.40
C PRO A 36 -1.89 -3.63 -19.36
N GLY A 37 -2.06 -2.33 -19.11
CA GLY A 37 -2.99 -1.79 -18.11
C GLY A 37 -2.32 -1.18 -16.88
N ASP A 38 -1.01 -1.35 -16.69
CA ASP A 38 -0.28 -0.70 -15.60
C ASP A 38 -0.24 0.82 -15.81
N LEU A 39 -0.99 1.54 -14.97
CA LEU A 39 -0.94 2.99 -14.92
C LEU A 39 0.40 3.42 -14.33
N ALA A 40 1.24 4.07 -15.14
CA ALA A 40 2.53 4.59 -14.71
C ALA A 40 2.40 5.64 -13.60
N SER A 41 1.30 6.39 -13.63
CA SER A 41 0.93 7.48 -12.73
C SER A 41 -0.28 8.16 -13.34
N VAL A 42 -1.44 8.16 -12.66
CA VAL A 42 -2.58 8.97 -13.08
C VAL A 42 -2.90 9.96 -11.98
N TYR A 43 -2.27 11.14 -12.09
CA TYR A 43 -3.01 12.41 -12.14
C TYR A 43 -2.13 13.48 -12.80
N GLN A 44 -2.62 14.02 -13.91
CA GLN A 44 -1.96 14.95 -14.81
C GLN A 44 -1.86 16.38 -14.24
N ARG A 45 -1.30 16.53 -13.03
CA ARG A 45 -0.85 17.83 -12.50
C ARG A 45 0.28 17.80 -11.46
N PHE A 46 0.69 16.63 -10.95
CA PHE A 46 1.78 16.54 -9.98
C PHE A 46 2.60 15.27 -10.26
N CYS A 47 3.68 15.41 -11.04
CA CYS A 47 4.64 14.34 -11.31
C CYS A 47 5.57 14.12 -10.11
N THR A 48 5.05 13.61 -8.99
CA THR A 48 5.80 12.83 -8.00
C THR A 48 4.80 12.22 -7.00
N SER A 49 5.02 10.96 -6.60
CA SER A 49 4.24 10.17 -5.63
C SER A 49 3.18 9.24 -6.25
N GLY A 50 3.08 8.03 -5.69
CA GLY A 50 2.35 6.87 -6.21
C GLY A 50 0.83 7.06 -6.34
N VAL A 51 0.11 5.99 -6.65
CA VAL A 51 -1.37 6.04 -6.66
C VAL A 51 -1.85 6.28 -5.22
N TYR A 52 -2.55 7.38 -4.98
CA TYR A 52 -3.16 7.70 -3.70
C TYR A 52 -4.59 8.22 -3.88
N THR A 53 -5.42 7.99 -2.87
CA THR A 53 -6.81 8.47 -2.81
C THR A 53 -6.87 9.79 -2.05
N ASP A 54 -7.71 10.75 -2.43
CA ASP A 54 -8.04 11.90 -1.57
C ASP A 54 -9.19 11.55 -0.61
N PRO A 55 -8.96 11.37 0.71
CA PRO A 55 -9.99 10.98 1.66
C PRO A 55 -10.68 12.17 2.34
N THR A 56 -10.44 13.42 1.88
CA THR A 56 -10.92 14.64 2.56
C THR A 56 -12.43 14.63 2.79
N LEU A 57 -13.21 14.18 1.80
CA LEU A 57 -14.67 14.12 1.90
C LEU A 57 -15.16 13.12 2.98
N ALA A 58 -14.48 11.98 3.11
CA ALA A 58 -14.83 10.98 4.13
C ALA A 58 -14.49 11.50 5.55
N ALA A 59 -13.37 12.22 5.70
CA ALA A 59 -13.00 12.83 6.97
C ALA A 59 -14.00 13.89 7.42
N GLN A 60 -14.49 14.72 6.50
CA GLN A 60 -15.40 15.83 6.80
C GLN A 60 -16.83 15.35 7.09
N GLU A 61 -17.38 14.46 6.26
CA GLU A 61 -18.80 14.08 6.36
C GLU A 61 -19.05 12.86 7.24
N LEU A 62 -18.08 11.93 7.32
CA LEU A 62 -18.23 10.69 8.08
C LEU A 62 -17.42 10.69 9.39
N GLY A 63 -16.56 11.69 9.59
CA GLY A 63 -15.59 11.68 10.70
C GLY A 63 -14.58 10.53 10.59
N TRP A 64 -14.45 9.92 9.41
CA TRP A 64 -13.66 8.71 9.20
C TRP A 64 -12.28 9.04 8.63
N THR A 65 -11.23 8.44 9.21
CA THR A 65 -9.86 8.55 8.71
C THR A 65 -9.09 7.24 8.92
N ALA A 66 -8.26 6.85 7.95
CA ALA A 66 -7.39 5.68 8.10
C ALA A 66 -6.30 5.96 9.14
N GLN A 67 -6.19 5.10 10.16
CA GLN A 67 -5.29 5.30 11.30
C GLN A 67 -3.94 4.58 11.18
N ARG A 68 -3.89 3.50 10.40
CA ARG A 68 -2.70 2.65 10.30
C ARG A 68 -1.75 3.15 9.21
N ASN A 69 -0.46 3.10 9.49
CA ASN A 69 0.60 3.41 8.55
C ASN A 69 1.09 2.16 7.81
N LEU A 70 2.02 2.34 6.86
CA LEU A 70 2.57 1.26 6.04
C LEU A 70 3.25 0.16 6.86
N ASP A 71 4.01 0.52 7.88
CA ASP A 71 4.74 -0.45 8.70
C ASP A 71 3.75 -1.33 9.48
N GLU A 72 2.75 -0.72 10.12
CA GLU A 72 1.69 -1.46 10.85
C GLU A 72 0.92 -2.41 9.91
N MET A 73 0.63 -1.97 8.68
CA MET A 73 0.00 -2.83 7.67
C MET A 73 0.85 -4.06 7.34
N TYR A 74 2.17 -3.88 7.19
CA TYR A 74 3.08 -4.95 6.84
C TYR A 74 3.41 -5.88 8.02
N GLU A 75 3.43 -5.37 9.25
CA GLU A 75 3.53 -6.17 10.48
C GLU A 75 2.31 -7.09 10.63
N ASP A 76 1.11 -6.54 10.46
CA ASP A 76 -0.14 -7.32 10.52
C ASP A 76 -0.19 -8.37 9.40
N LEU A 77 0.20 -8.00 8.17
CA LEU A 77 0.30 -8.90 7.03
C LEU A 77 1.27 -10.05 7.30
N TRP A 78 2.48 -9.74 7.78
CA TRP A 78 3.49 -10.75 8.06
C TRP A 78 3.07 -11.68 9.20
N ARG A 79 2.45 -11.13 10.25
CA ARG A 79 1.89 -11.92 11.36
C ARG A 79 0.83 -12.90 10.85
N TRP A 80 -0.08 -12.45 9.98
CA TRP A 80 -1.07 -13.33 9.37
C TRP A 80 -0.42 -14.43 8.52
N GLN A 81 0.45 -14.06 7.58
CA GLN A 81 1.09 -15.00 6.65
C GLN A 81 1.98 -16.01 7.37
N SER A 82 2.68 -15.60 8.43
CA SER A 82 3.53 -16.48 9.23
C SER A 82 2.72 -17.53 10.00
N ASN A 83 1.55 -17.14 10.51
CA ASN A 83 0.67 -18.04 11.25
C ASN A 83 -0.21 -18.91 10.33
N ASN A 84 -0.44 -18.46 9.09
CA ASN A 84 -1.31 -19.12 8.11
C ASN A 84 -0.57 -19.29 6.78
N PRO A 85 0.49 -20.12 6.72
CA PRO A 85 1.33 -20.24 5.54
C PRO A 85 0.56 -20.69 4.29
N ASN A 86 -0.53 -21.44 4.49
CA ASN A 86 -1.40 -21.94 3.43
C ASN A 86 -2.78 -21.24 3.38
N GLY A 87 -2.94 -20.11 4.09
CA GLY A 87 -4.23 -19.43 4.21
C GLY A 87 -5.21 -20.13 5.17
N PHE A 88 -6.49 -19.87 5.00
CA PHE A 88 -7.56 -20.50 5.80
C PHE A 88 -7.72 -21.98 5.45
N GLN A 89 -8.07 -22.79 6.45
CA GLN A 89 -8.47 -24.20 6.33
C GLN A 89 -9.88 -24.40 6.87
#